data_AF-A0A060CQH8-F1
#
_entry.id   AF-A0A060CQH8-F1
#
_cell.length_a   1.000
_cell.length_b   1.000
_cell.length_c   1.000
_cell.angle_alpha   90.00
_cell.angle_beta   90.00
_cell.angle_gamma   90.00
#
_symmetry.space_group_name_H-M   'P 1'
#
loop_
_entity.id
_entity.type
_entity.pdbx_description
1 polymer ?
#
loop_
_entity_poly.entity_id
_entity_poly.type
_entity_poly.pdbx_seq_one_letter_code
_entity_poly.pdbx_strand_id
1 'polypeptide(L)'
;MMRVCVFDSSGVLETFDYRGVLIHRQEIEANQKLKLPLTEKNLFKFNGVFFGVCEGVGDLDYRDYPKNLNFNALLCETIENYLLSAKEPLNEQQKALLADFLAVYDKNTEKGFIYLAPKFFLEKEKELIERILK
;
A
#
# COMPACT_ATOMS: atom_id res chain seq x y z
N MET A 1 -11.49 5.03 8.59
CA MET A 1 -10.27 5.52 9.28
C MET A 1 -9.55 6.54 8.41
N MET A 2 -8.65 7.35 8.97
CA MET A 2 -7.83 8.33 8.25
C MET A 2 -6.37 8.16 8.64
N ARG A 3 -5.46 8.46 7.71
CA ARG A 3 -4.01 8.46 7.95
C ARG A 3 -3.42 9.83 7.63
N VAL A 4 -2.46 10.26 8.42
CA VAL A 4 -1.69 11.48 8.15
C VAL A 4 -0.77 11.23 6.97
N CYS A 5 -0.86 12.06 5.95
CA CYS A 5 0.01 12.07 4.78
C CYS A 5 0.88 13.34 4.81
N VAL A 6 2.15 13.21 4.44
CA VAL A 6 3.12 14.30 4.39
C VAL A 6 3.39 14.68 2.94
N PHE A 7 3.42 15.98 2.68
CA PHE A 7 3.77 16.55 1.39
C PHE A 7 5.02 17.41 1.56
N ASP A 8 6.08 17.08 0.83
CA ASP A 8 7.40 17.73 0.95
C ASP A 8 7.48 19.09 0.22
N SER A 9 6.52 19.36 -0.65
CA SER A 9 6.50 20.50 -1.56
C SER A 9 5.09 21.10 -1.62
N SER A 10 5.01 22.36 -2.03
CA SER A 10 3.71 22.95 -2.35
C SER A 10 3.18 22.38 -3.65
N GLY A 11 1.86 22.32 -3.79
CA GLY A 11 1.26 21.74 -4.98
C GLY A 11 -0.25 21.64 -4.90
N VAL A 12 -0.81 20.80 -5.76
CA VAL A 12 -2.25 20.57 -5.82
C VAL A 12 -2.54 19.12 -5.52
N LEU A 13 -3.36 18.88 -4.51
CA LEU A 13 -3.93 17.58 -4.21
C LEU A 13 -5.28 17.43 -4.91
N GLU A 14 -5.38 16.42 -5.74
CA GLU A 14 -6.57 16.04 -6.49
C GLU A 14 -7.11 14.72 -5.93
N THR A 15 -8.43 14.62 -5.76
CA THR A 15 -9.12 13.40 -5.31
C THR A 15 -10.03 12.88 -6.39
N PHE A 16 -9.91 11.59 -6.71
CA PHE A 16 -10.69 10.92 -7.73
C PHE A 16 -11.60 9.86 -7.12
N ASP A 17 -12.82 9.72 -7.63
CA ASP A 17 -13.71 8.62 -7.26
C ASP A 17 -13.28 7.28 -7.89
N TYR A 18 -14.06 6.22 -7.65
CA TYR A 18 -13.77 4.88 -8.19
C TYR A 18 -13.90 4.77 -9.72
N ARG A 19 -14.47 5.78 -10.39
CA ARG A 19 -14.60 5.87 -11.84
C ARG A 19 -13.49 6.73 -12.47
N GLY A 20 -12.60 7.28 -11.66
CA GLY A 20 -11.56 8.20 -12.10
C GLY A 20 -12.08 9.62 -12.35
N VAL A 21 -13.25 9.99 -11.81
CA VAL A 21 -13.77 11.36 -11.92
C VAL A 21 -13.17 12.21 -10.80
N LEU A 22 -12.62 13.38 -11.15
CA LEU A 22 -12.14 14.36 -10.19
C LEU A 22 -13.31 14.89 -9.35
N ILE A 23 -13.28 14.67 -8.04
CA ILE A 23 -14.34 15.09 -7.12
C ILE A 23 -13.92 16.21 -6.18
N HIS A 24 -12.62 16.38 -5.95
CA HIS A 24 -12.11 17.44 -5.09
C HIS A 24 -10.69 17.85 -5.49
N ARG A 25 -10.37 19.13 -5.30
CA ARG A 25 -9.07 19.72 -5.60
C ARG A 25 -8.76 20.77 -4.53
N GLN A 26 -7.56 20.72 -3.95
CA GLN A 26 -7.09 21.69 -2.97
C GLN A 26 -5.60 21.99 -3.12
N GLU A 27 -5.19 23.17 -2.71
CA GLU A 27 -3.78 23.55 -2.65
C GLU A 27 -3.16 23.06 -1.34
N ILE A 28 -1.91 22.61 -1.44
CA ILE A 28 -1.09 22.13 -0.34
C ILE A 28 0.14 23.01 -0.25
N GLU A 29 0.51 23.41 0.95
CA GLU A 29 1.77 24.10 1.23
C GLU A 29 2.90 23.10 1.53
N ALA A 30 4.14 23.51 1.27
CA ALA A 30 5.31 22.68 1.54
C ALA A 30 5.40 22.26 3.01
N ASN A 31 5.69 20.99 3.25
CA ASN A 31 5.76 20.35 4.57
C ASN A 31 4.42 20.27 5.32
N GLN A 32 3.29 20.54 4.63
CA GLN A 32 1.97 20.37 5.22
C GLN A 32 1.67 18.88 5.44
N LYS A 33 1.02 18.59 6.57
CA LYS A 33 0.49 17.27 6.90
C LYS A 33 -1.03 17.29 6.83
N LEU A 34 -1.64 16.31 6.19
CA LEU A 34 -3.09 16.19 6.09
C LEU A 34 -3.58 14.81 6.47
N LYS A 35 -4.72 14.76 7.14
CA LYS A 35 -5.44 13.51 7.38
C LYS A 35 -6.28 13.18 6.16
N LEU A 36 -5.94 12.11 5.46
CA LEU A 36 -6.68 11.61 4.31
C LEU A 36 -7.41 10.31 4.67
N PRO A 37 -8.61 10.06 4.12
CA PRO A 37 -9.29 8.78 4.27
C PRO A 37 -8.49 7.67 3.58
N LEU A 38 -8.59 6.46 4.14
CA LEU A 38 -8.04 5.27 3.49
C LEU A 38 -8.69 5.07 2.12
N THR A 39 -7.90 4.63 1.16
CA THR A 39 -8.37 4.37 -0.21
C THR A 39 -8.65 2.89 -0.41
N GLU A 40 -9.74 2.60 -1.11
CA GLU A 40 -10.02 1.24 -1.60
C GLU A 40 -10.06 1.23 -3.13
N LYS A 41 -10.96 2.03 -3.70
CA LYS A 41 -11.15 2.17 -5.15
C LYS A 41 -10.89 3.60 -5.65
N ASN A 42 -10.97 4.57 -4.76
CA ASN A 42 -10.59 5.96 -5.00
C ASN A 42 -9.07 6.12 -4.97
N LEU A 43 -8.59 7.23 -5.54
CA LEU A 43 -7.17 7.55 -5.63
C LEU A 43 -6.96 9.05 -5.37
N PHE A 44 -5.79 9.38 -4.86
CA PHE A 44 -5.32 10.75 -4.82
C PHE A 44 -4.25 10.98 -5.89
N LYS A 45 -4.05 12.24 -6.27
CA LYS A 45 -2.93 12.66 -7.09
C LYS A 45 -2.35 13.94 -6.54
N PHE A 46 -1.04 13.97 -6.40
CA PHE A 46 -0.31 15.15 -5.96
C PHE A 46 0.88 15.40 -6.87
N ASN A 47 0.99 16.61 -7.42
CA ASN A 47 2.07 17.00 -8.35
C ASN A 47 2.34 15.96 -9.47
N GLY A 48 1.26 15.41 -10.05
CA GLY A 48 1.36 14.43 -11.14
C GLY A 48 1.48 12.96 -10.71
N VAL A 49 1.72 12.68 -9.43
CA VAL A 49 1.89 11.33 -8.90
C VAL A 49 0.59 10.83 -8.29
N PHE A 50 0.08 9.71 -8.79
CA PHE A 50 -1.06 9.02 -8.17
C PHE A 50 -0.61 8.21 -6.96
N PHE A 51 -1.44 8.17 -5.94
CA PHE A 51 -1.19 7.41 -4.72
C PHE A 51 -2.48 6.99 -4.01
N GLY A 52 -2.35 5.96 -3.20
CA GLY A 52 -3.36 5.51 -2.25
C GLY A 52 -3.02 5.91 -0.81
N VAL A 53 -3.92 5.59 0.10
CA VAL A 53 -3.71 5.72 1.54
C VAL A 53 -4.14 4.41 2.20
N CYS A 54 -3.19 3.64 2.72
CA CYS A 54 -3.47 2.42 3.48
C CYS A 54 -3.21 2.61 4.99
N GLU A 55 -3.62 1.62 5.79
CA GLU A 55 -3.29 1.59 7.21
C GLU A 55 -1.78 1.48 7.44
N GLY A 56 -1.37 1.64 8.70
CA GLY A 56 0.02 1.58 9.13
C GLY A 56 0.34 2.62 10.17
N VAL A 57 1.55 2.54 10.70
CA VAL A 57 2.08 3.45 11.72
C VAL A 57 2.84 4.59 11.04
N GLY A 58 2.84 5.76 11.67
CA GLY A 58 3.55 6.94 11.19
C GLY A 58 2.88 7.63 10.00
N ASP A 59 3.46 8.78 9.63
CA ASP A 59 2.96 9.61 8.55
C ASP A 59 3.34 9.03 7.19
N LEU A 60 2.38 8.91 6.27
CA LEU A 60 2.57 8.38 4.93
C LEU A 60 3.23 9.42 4.02
N ASP A 61 4.39 9.09 3.43
CA ASP A 61 4.86 9.76 2.22
C ASP A 61 4.02 9.28 1.04
N TYR A 62 3.40 10.21 0.31
CA TYR A 62 2.53 9.90 -0.82
C TYR A 62 3.22 9.07 -1.92
N ARG A 63 4.55 9.10 -2.00
CA ARG A 63 5.33 8.34 -2.99
C ARG A 63 5.55 6.88 -2.59
N ASP A 64 5.42 6.56 -1.31
CA ASP A 64 5.68 5.22 -0.79
C ASP A 64 4.52 4.25 -1.08
N TYR A 65 3.35 4.76 -1.52
CA TYR A 65 2.17 3.94 -1.79
C TYR A 65 1.43 4.36 -3.09
N PRO A 66 2.04 4.15 -4.26
CA PRO A 66 1.57 4.70 -5.54
C PRO A 66 0.27 4.05 -6.07
N LYS A 67 -0.13 2.88 -5.54
CA LYS A 67 -1.34 2.16 -5.95
C LYS A 67 -2.02 1.49 -4.77
N ASN A 68 -3.34 1.28 -4.86
CA ASN A 68 -4.10 0.55 -3.85
C ASN A 68 -3.80 -0.96 -3.94
N LEU A 69 -2.91 -1.44 -3.08
CA LEU A 69 -2.62 -2.86 -2.94
C LEU A 69 -3.76 -3.59 -2.22
N ASN A 70 -4.02 -4.83 -2.66
CA ASN A 70 -4.99 -5.73 -2.07
C ASN A 70 -4.53 -7.17 -2.24
N PHE A 71 -4.29 -7.85 -1.12
CA PHE A 71 -3.72 -9.19 -1.10
C PHE A 71 -4.74 -10.32 -0.91
N ASN A 72 -6.05 -10.04 -1.08
CA ASN A 72 -7.09 -11.07 -0.94
C ASN A 72 -6.85 -12.28 -1.86
N ALA A 73 -6.39 -12.01 -3.09
CA ALA A 73 -6.14 -13.05 -4.09
C ALA A 73 -4.75 -13.69 -3.98
N LEU A 74 -3.86 -13.18 -3.13
CA LEU A 74 -2.53 -13.75 -2.95
C LEU A 74 -2.64 -15.04 -2.13
N LEU A 75 -2.15 -16.15 -2.68
CA LEU A 75 -2.21 -17.44 -2.01
C LEU A 75 -1.05 -17.58 -1.02
N CYS A 76 -1.33 -18.05 0.19
CA CYS A 76 -0.28 -18.32 1.18
C CYS A 76 0.72 -19.37 0.69
N GLU A 77 0.26 -20.35 -0.09
CA GLU A 77 1.15 -21.33 -0.74
C GLU A 77 2.15 -20.66 -1.71
N THR A 78 1.74 -19.61 -2.43
CA THR A 78 2.65 -18.85 -3.31
C THR A 78 3.79 -18.23 -2.48
N ILE A 79 3.43 -17.58 -1.36
CA ILE A 79 4.40 -16.92 -0.48
C ILE A 79 5.30 -17.97 0.18
N GLU A 80 4.72 -19.03 0.72
CA GLU A 80 5.42 -20.14 1.38
C GLU A 80 6.43 -20.83 0.44
N ASN A 81 6.00 -21.20 -0.77
CA ASN A 81 6.88 -21.80 -1.78
C ASN A 81 8.04 -20.87 -2.15
N TYR A 82 7.78 -19.57 -2.29
CA TYR A 82 8.82 -18.60 -2.58
C TYR A 82 9.82 -18.49 -1.42
N LEU A 83 9.34 -18.29 -0.19
CA LEU A 83 10.21 -18.11 0.98
C LEU A 83 11.03 -19.35 1.34
N LEU A 84 10.46 -20.55 1.19
CA LEU A 84 11.12 -21.80 1.58
C LEU A 84 11.97 -22.43 0.47
N SER A 85 11.61 -22.23 -0.81
CA SER A 85 12.24 -22.94 -1.93
C SER A 85 12.68 -22.04 -3.09
N ALA A 86 12.54 -20.71 -2.96
CA ALA A 86 12.76 -19.75 -4.05
C ALA A 86 11.97 -20.08 -5.33
N LYS A 87 10.84 -20.78 -5.20
CA LYS A 87 10.00 -21.19 -6.30
C LYS A 87 9.06 -20.05 -6.69
N GLU A 88 9.35 -19.43 -7.83
CA GLU A 88 8.52 -18.40 -8.45
C GLU A 88 7.15 -18.95 -8.91
N PRO A 89 6.05 -18.21 -8.71
CA PRO A 89 4.76 -18.60 -9.27
C PRO A 89 4.75 -18.46 -10.80
N LEU A 90 4.18 -19.45 -11.49
CA LEU A 90 3.97 -19.41 -12.94
C LEU A 90 2.78 -18.52 -13.35
N ASN A 91 1.88 -18.26 -12.40
CA ASN A 91 0.73 -17.39 -12.62
C ASN A 91 1.17 -15.92 -12.48
N GLU A 92 1.04 -15.14 -13.56
CA GLU A 92 1.46 -13.74 -13.59
C GLU A 92 0.78 -12.85 -12.54
N GLN A 93 -0.50 -13.12 -12.22
CA GLN A 93 -1.20 -12.39 -11.15
C GLN A 93 -0.58 -12.70 -9.79
N GLN A 94 -0.32 -13.96 -9.49
CA GLN A 94 0.35 -14.37 -8.25
C GLN A 94 1.75 -13.79 -8.15
N LYS A 95 2.49 -13.75 -9.26
CA LYS A 95 3.82 -13.15 -9.34
C LYS A 95 3.80 -11.67 -9.02
N ALA A 96 2.86 -10.93 -9.62
CA ALA A 96 2.70 -9.50 -9.35
C ALA A 96 2.30 -9.24 -7.89
N LEU A 97 1.34 -10.00 -7.36
CA LEU A 97 0.90 -9.88 -5.96
C LEU A 97 2.00 -10.25 -4.96
N LEU A 98 2.80 -11.28 -5.25
CA LEU A 98 3.95 -11.66 -4.43
C LEU A 98 5.00 -10.56 -4.41
N ALA A 99 5.35 -10.00 -5.58
CA ALA A 99 6.30 -8.90 -5.66
C ALA A 99 5.81 -7.66 -4.88
N ASP A 100 4.53 -7.29 -5.03
CA ASP A 100 3.92 -6.20 -4.28
C ASP A 100 3.93 -6.47 -2.76
N PHE A 101 3.69 -7.72 -2.35
CA PHE A 101 3.69 -8.13 -0.94
C PHE A 101 5.09 -8.05 -0.32
N LEU A 102 6.12 -8.51 -1.04
CA LEU A 102 7.52 -8.39 -0.62
C LEU A 102 7.99 -6.94 -0.57
N ALA A 103 7.58 -6.11 -1.53
CA ALA A 103 7.91 -4.68 -1.52
C ALA A 103 7.33 -3.95 -0.29
N VAL A 104 6.15 -4.36 0.20
CA VAL A 104 5.59 -3.85 1.46
C VAL A 104 6.48 -4.25 2.64
N TYR A 105 6.97 -5.49 2.68
CA TYR A 105 7.91 -5.94 3.71
C TYR A 105 9.23 -5.18 3.71
N ASP A 106 9.83 -5.00 2.53
CA ASP A 106 11.07 -4.22 2.38
C ASP A 106 10.86 -2.80 2.90
N LYS A 107 9.73 -2.19 2.56
CA LYS A 107 9.40 -0.84 3.00
C LYS A 107 9.13 -0.75 4.50
N ASN A 108 8.43 -1.73 5.08
CA ASN A 108 8.21 -1.81 6.52
C ASN A 108 9.54 -2.02 7.28
N THR A 109 10.44 -2.82 6.72
CA THR A 109 11.79 -3.04 7.26
C THR A 109 12.63 -1.77 7.19
N GLU A 110 12.62 -1.05 6.06
CA GLU A 110 13.28 0.25 5.89
C GLU A 110 12.86 1.25 6.97
N LYS A 111 11.57 1.26 7.33
CA LYS A 111 11.01 2.18 8.34
C LYS A 111 11.14 1.65 9.78
N GLY A 112 11.37 0.36 9.96
CA GLY A 112 11.53 -0.29 11.27
C GLY A 112 10.21 -0.57 12.02
N PHE A 113 9.06 -0.49 11.35
CA PHE A 113 7.74 -0.79 11.90
C PHE A 113 6.74 -1.08 10.78
N ILE A 114 5.49 -1.48 11.12
CA ILE A 114 4.40 -1.71 10.15
C ILE A 114 3.95 -0.37 9.56
N TYR A 115 4.75 0.16 8.63
CA TYR A 115 4.54 1.45 8.00
C TYR A 115 3.45 1.40 6.94
N LEU A 116 3.38 0.33 6.15
CA LEU A 116 2.32 0.05 5.20
C LEU A 116 1.61 -1.23 5.65
N ALA A 117 0.30 -1.12 5.88
CA ALA A 117 -0.60 -2.24 6.09
C ALA A 117 -1.74 -2.17 5.06
N PRO A 118 -1.49 -2.55 3.80
CA PRO A 118 -2.54 -2.67 2.80
C PRO A 118 -3.58 -3.73 3.15
N LYS A 119 -4.70 -3.72 2.42
CA LYS A 119 -5.80 -4.64 2.64
C LYS A 119 -5.33 -6.10 2.51
N PHE A 120 -5.65 -6.93 3.50
CA PHE A 120 -5.26 -8.33 3.61
C PHE A 120 -3.76 -8.59 3.90
N PHE A 121 -2.93 -7.56 4.12
CA PHE A 121 -1.51 -7.78 4.38
C PHE A 121 -1.27 -8.53 5.70
N LEU A 122 -1.82 -8.02 6.80
CA LEU A 122 -1.63 -8.59 8.14
C LEU A 122 -2.35 -9.94 8.30
N GLU A 123 -3.46 -10.11 7.60
CA GLU A 123 -4.19 -11.38 7.52
C GLU A 123 -3.34 -12.46 6.86
N LYS A 124 -2.65 -12.13 5.76
CA LYS A 124 -1.70 -13.05 5.11
C LYS A 124 -0.53 -13.38 6.01
N GLU A 125 0.00 -12.40 6.73
CA GLU A 125 1.04 -12.65 7.74
C GLU A 125 0.59 -13.67 8.78
N LYS A 126 -0.58 -13.45 9.36
CA LYS A 126 -1.14 -14.35 10.38
C LYS A 126 -1.36 -15.76 9.81
N GLU A 127 -1.96 -15.87 8.63
CA GLU A 127 -2.18 -17.16 7.96
C GLU A 127 -0.86 -17.91 7.69
N LEU A 128 0.21 -17.22 7.30
CA LEU A 128 1.52 -17.83 7.07
C LEU A 128 2.14 -18.37 8.35
N ILE A 129 2.11 -17.57 9.43
CA ILE A 129 2.62 -17.98 10.75
C ILE A 129 1.85 -19.22 11.25
N GLU A 130 0.52 -19.22 11.13
CA GLU A 130 -0.31 -20.36 11.52
C GLU A 130 -0.09 -21.62 10.68
N ARG A 131 0.43 -21.49 9.45
CA ARG A 131 0.78 -22.64 8.60
C ARG A 131 2.16 -23.20 8.92
N ILE A 132 3.14 -22.33 9.19
CA ILE A 132 4.53 -22.73 9.44
C ILE A 132 4.72 -23.26 10.87
N LEU A 133 3.96 -22.75 11.85
CA LEU A 133 4.05 -23.17 13.25
C LEU A 133 3.17 -24.39 13.61
N LYS A 134 2.51 -25.00 12.63
CA LYS A 134 1.78 -26.27 12.79
C LYS A 134 2.70 -27.46 12.50
#